data_AF-A0A7S3NNA2-F1
#
_entry.id   AF-A0A7S3NNA2-F1
#
_cell.length_a   1.000
_cell.length_b   1.000
_cell.length_c   1.000
_cell.angle_alpha   90.00
_cell.angle_beta   90.00
_cell.angle_gamma   90.00
#
_symmetry.space_group_name_H-M   'P 1'
#
loop_
_entity.id
_entity.type
_entity.pdbx_description
1 polymer ?
#
loop_
_entity_poly.entity_id
_entity_poly.type
_entity_poly.pdbx_seq_one_letter_code
_entity_poly.pdbx_strand_id
1 'polypeptide(L)'
;FKLGNFGQRAEAFLKIISAMPSDTVLVTPKKKARSRRGAVSTKRSEYIGVSRNGPHWQSLITIKKTKTYIGSYKKEKDAAIAFDFYSLLLHSFSAKTNFSYTKEEILELIDNFRSSWPQI
;
A
#
# COMPACT_ATOMS: atom_id res chain seq x y z
N PHE A 1 -15.40 6.77 9.83
CA PHE A 1 -14.97 5.80 8.80
C PHE A 1 -15.76 4.51 9.02
N LYS A 2 -16.71 4.14 8.16
CA LYS A 2 -17.24 2.75 8.16
C LYS A 2 -16.48 2.00 7.07
N LEU A 3 -15.52 1.18 7.47
CA LEU A 3 -14.72 0.36 6.57
C LEU A 3 -15.54 -0.73 5.85
N GLY A 4 -16.84 -0.90 6.16
CA GLY A 4 -17.68 -1.92 5.51
C GLY A 4 -17.05 -3.32 5.60
N ASN A 5 -17.25 -4.15 4.57
CA ASN A 5 -16.71 -5.52 4.42
C ASN A 5 -15.16 -5.60 4.34
N PHE A 6 -14.41 -4.59 4.81
CA PHE A 6 -12.94 -4.58 4.82
C PHE A 6 -12.35 -5.81 5.51
N GLY A 7 -12.83 -6.13 6.72
CA GLY A 7 -12.42 -7.34 7.43
C GLY A 7 -12.70 -8.60 6.62
N GLN A 8 -13.92 -8.75 6.09
CA GLN A 8 -14.31 -9.92 5.30
C GLN A 8 -13.46 -10.10 4.03
N ARG A 9 -13.14 -9.02 3.31
CA ARG A 9 -12.32 -9.10 2.09
C ARG A 9 -10.86 -9.42 2.39
N ALA A 10 -10.32 -8.87 3.47
CA ALA A 10 -8.96 -9.16 3.89
C ALA A 10 -8.83 -10.59 4.42
N GLU A 11 -9.79 -11.08 5.22
CA GLU A 11 -9.84 -12.47 5.66
C GLU A 11 -9.99 -13.44 4.48
N ALA A 12 -10.86 -13.13 3.52
CA ALA A 12 -10.99 -13.94 2.30
C ALA A 12 -9.67 -13.96 1.49
N PHE A 13 -8.98 -12.83 1.40
CA PHE A 13 -7.68 -12.75 0.75
C PHE A 13 -6.63 -13.59 1.48
N LEU A 14 -6.54 -13.49 2.81
CA LEU A 14 -5.65 -14.30 3.66
C LEU A 14 -5.90 -15.80 3.48
N LYS A 15 -7.17 -16.21 3.43
CA LYS A 15 -7.56 -17.60 3.20
C LYS A 15 -7.14 -18.11 1.81
N ILE A 16 -7.19 -17.26 0.79
CA ILE A 16 -6.77 -17.65 -0.56
C ILE A 16 -5.25 -17.79 -0.62
N ILE A 17 -4.50 -16.81 -0.11
CA ILE A 17 -3.03 -16.85 -0.19
C ILE A 17 -2.44 -17.95 0.70
N SER A 18 -3.09 -18.34 1.80
CA SER A 18 -2.59 -19.40 2.67
C SER A 18 -2.46 -20.75 1.96
N ALA A 19 -3.30 -21.01 0.96
CA ALA A 19 -3.28 -22.22 0.14
C ALA A 19 -2.27 -22.18 -1.03
N MET A 20 -1.60 -21.05 -1.27
CA MET A 20 -0.61 -20.90 -2.36
C MET A 20 0.79 -21.33 -1.92
N PRO A 21 1.67 -21.76 -2.85
CA PRO A 21 3.09 -22.01 -2.54
C PRO A 21 3.78 -20.72 -2.09
N SER A 22 4.76 -20.87 -1.20
CA SER A 22 5.48 -19.75 -0.57
C SER A 22 6.11 -18.79 -1.57
N ASP A 23 7.02 -19.29 -2.41
CA ASP A 23 7.82 -18.45 -3.31
C ASP A 23 7.03 -17.82 -4.48
N THR A 24 5.70 -17.91 -4.47
CA THR A 24 4.83 -17.30 -5.48
C THR A 24 4.82 -15.77 -5.30
N VAL A 25 5.34 -15.05 -6.30
CA VAL A 25 5.17 -13.60 -6.40
C VAL A 25 3.72 -13.29 -6.75
N LEU A 26 2.99 -12.64 -5.83
CA LEU A 26 1.55 -12.41 -5.97
C LEU A 26 1.22 -11.04 -6.57
N VAL A 27 2.09 -10.05 -6.35
CA VAL A 27 1.93 -8.70 -6.90
C VAL A 27 3.27 -8.15 -7.35
N THR A 28 3.24 -7.33 -8.39
CA THR A 28 4.43 -6.67 -8.95
C THR A 28 4.21 -5.16 -8.99
N PRO A 29 5.30 -4.36 -8.89
CA PRO A 29 5.19 -2.93 -8.74
C PRO A 29 4.64 -2.29 -10.00
N LYS A 30 3.67 -1.39 -9.82
CA LYS A 30 3.15 -0.60 -10.94
C LYS A 30 4.02 0.65 -11.10
N LYS A 31 4.63 0.84 -12.27
CA LYS A 31 5.41 2.05 -12.55
C LYS A 31 4.52 3.29 -12.39
N LYS A 32 4.98 4.26 -11.60
CA LYS A 32 4.36 5.59 -11.52
C LYS A 32 4.45 6.25 -12.89
N ALA A 33 3.32 6.62 -13.47
CA ALA A 33 3.30 7.35 -14.74
C ALA A 33 4.03 8.69 -14.54
N ARG A 34 5.19 8.85 -15.18
CA ARG A 34 5.93 10.12 -15.16
C ARG A 34 5.06 11.17 -15.87
N SER A 35 4.79 12.27 -15.18
CA SER A 35 4.10 13.42 -15.76
C SER A 35 4.92 13.95 -16.93
N ARG A 36 4.34 14.00 -18.15
CA ARG A 36 4.96 14.55 -19.37
C ARG A 36 5.26 16.06 -19.32
N ARG A 37 4.97 16.75 -18.21
CA ARG A 37 5.32 18.16 -18.04
C ARG A 37 6.81 18.28 -17.74
N GLY A 38 7.57 18.72 -18.75
CA GLY A 38 9.02 18.97 -18.72
C GLY A 38 9.44 20.14 -17.83
N ALA A 39 8.99 20.16 -16.58
CA ALA A 39 9.43 21.12 -15.59
C ALA A 39 10.32 20.40 -14.57
N VAL A 40 11.55 20.88 -14.43
CA VAL A 40 12.43 20.61 -13.29
C VAL A 40 11.65 20.94 -12.03
N SER A 41 11.12 19.95 -11.31
CA SER A 41 10.32 20.22 -10.12
C SER A 41 10.76 19.33 -8.96
N THR A 42 11.41 19.97 -7.99
CA THR A 42 11.43 19.67 -6.55
C THR A 42 10.80 18.34 -6.10
N LYS A 43 11.65 17.42 -5.62
CA LYS A 43 11.39 16.35 -4.63
C LYS A 43 9.96 15.75 -4.63
N ARG A 44 9.44 15.35 -5.79
CA ARG A 44 8.25 14.48 -5.81
C ARG A 44 8.70 13.07 -5.48
N SER A 45 7.95 12.40 -4.62
CA SER A 45 8.26 11.01 -4.28
C SER A 45 8.30 10.14 -5.54
N GLU A 46 9.21 9.17 -5.56
CA GLU A 46 9.26 8.15 -6.62
C GLU A 46 8.12 7.14 -6.49
N TYR A 47 7.56 7.00 -5.28
CA TYR A 47 6.51 6.05 -4.95
C TYR A 47 5.10 6.60 -5.19
N ILE A 48 4.18 5.70 -5.51
CA ILE A 48 2.74 5.94 -5.61
C ILE A 48 2.18 6.15 -4.19
N GLY A 49 1.27 7.13 -4.05
CA GLY A 49 0.62 7.42 -2.78
C GLY A 49 1.49 8.17 -1.76
N VAL A 50 2.76 8.41 -2.07
CA VAL A 50 3.69 9.09 -1.16
C VAL A 50 3.91 10.55 -1.57
N SER A 51 3.90 11.44 -0.58
CA SER A 51 4.20 12.86 -0.77
C SER A 51 5.03 13.43 0.37
N ARG A 52 5.94 14.36 0.06
CA ARG A 52 6.72 15.07 1.08
C ARG A 52 5.86 16.15 1.74
N ASN A 53 5.84 16.19 3.07
CA ASN A 53 5.24 17.27 3.85
C ASN A 53 6.19 17.68 4.98
N GLY A 54 6.88 18.81 4.79
CA GLY A 54 7.92 19.28 5.71
C GLY A 54 9.05 18.23 5.91
N PRO A 55 9.38 17.86 7.16
CA PRO A 55 10.41 16.85 7.45
C PRO A 55 9.92 15.41 7.29
N HIS A 56 8.63 15.19 7.04
CA HIS A 56 8.02 13.87 6.99
C HIS A 56 7.57 13.46 5.59
N TRP A 57 7.41 12.15 5.40
CA TRP A 57 6.81 11.53 4.24
C TRP A 57 5.42 11.04 4.59
N GLN A 58 4.42 11.49 3.85
CA GLN A 58 3.03 11.10 4.06
C GLN A 58 2.64 10.00 3.08
N SER A 59 1.85 9.06 3.58
CA SER A 59 1.19 8.03 2.77
C SER A 59 -0.30 8.36 2.63
N LEU A 60 -0.80 8.33 1.40
CA LEU A 60 -2.19 8.61 1.07
C LEU A 60 -2.71 7.59 0.07
N ILE A 61 -3.94 7.11 0.29
CA ILE A 61 -4.63 6.20 -0.60
C ILE A 61 -5.93 6.81 -1.11
N THR A 62 -6.25 6.58 -2.38
CA THR A 62 -7.48 7.10 -2.99
C THR A 62 -8.56 6.03 -2.94
N ILE A 63 -9.62 6.28 -2.17
CA ILE A 63 -10.77 5.40 -2.03
C ILE A 63 -11.99 6.13 -2.59
N LYS A 64 -12.68 5.54 -3.59
CA LYS A 64 -13.86 6.15 -4.23
C LYS A 64 -13.66 7.62 -4.62
N LYS A 65 -12.51 7.93 -5.23
CA LYS A 65 -12.05 9.29 -5.65
C LYS A 65 -11.70 10.26 -4.51
N THR A 66 -11.80 9.84 -3.25
CA THR A 66 -11.38 10.63 -2.10
C THR A 66 -10.00 10.21 -1.64
N LYS A 67 -9.08 11.16 -1.42
CA LYS A 67 -7.78 10.89 -0.81
C LYS A 67 -7.95 10.71 0.69
N THR A 68 -7.49 9.58 1.19
CA THR A 68 -7.45 9.22 2.60
C THR A 68 -6.00 9.20 3.07
N TYR A 69 -5.73 9.92 4.16
CA TYR A 69 -4.43 9.91 4.81
C TYR A 69 -4.25 8.60 5.58
N ILE A 70 -3.14 7.93 5.35
CA ILE A 70 -2.75 6.70 6.05
C ILE A 70 -1.89 7.06 7.27
N GLY A 71 -0.85 7.87 7.05
CA GLY A 71 0.15 8.12 8.08
C GLY A 71 1.30 8.99 7.61
N SER A 72 2.16 9.33 8.56
CA SER A 72 3.37 10.15 8.38
C SER A 72 4.58 9.37 8.89
N TYR A 73 5.63 9.37 8.11
CA TYR A 73 6.80 8.51 8.26
C TYR A 73 8.08 9.34 8.13
N LYS A 74 9.16 8.87 8.78
CA LYS A 74 10.47 9.52 8.69
C LYS A 74 11.16 9.22 7.36
N LYS A 75 11.03 7.99 6.85
CA LYS A 75 11.61 7.56 5.58
C LYS A 75 10.53 7.46 4.51
N GLU A 76 10.94 7.74 3.28
CA GLU A 76 10.06 7.67 2.11
C GLU A 76 9.60 6.23 1.84
N LYS A 77 10.53 5.28 1.97
CA LYS A 77 10.29 3.84 1.79
C LYS A 77 9.23 3.33 2.76
N ASP A 78 9.27 3.74 4.02
CA ASP A 78 8.31 3.30 5.04
C ASP A 78 6.88 3.78 4.69
N ALA A 79 6.74 5.01 4.18
CA ALA A 79 5.47 5.51 3.69
C ALA A 79 4.94 4.71 2.47
N ALA A 80 5.85 4.27 1.60
CA ALA A 80 5.53 3.45 0.43
C ALA A 80 5.09 2.03 0.82
N ILE A 81 5.77 1.41 1.80
CA ILE A 81 5.40 0.11 2.37
C ILE A 81 4.01 0.20 3.00
N ALA A 82 3.75 1.25 3.78
CA ALA A 82 2.42 1.48 4.35
C ALA A 82 1.35 1.64 3.26
N PHE A 83 1.63 2.37 2.17
CA PHE A 83 0.70 2.47 1.05
C PHE A 83 0.37 1.09 0.45
N ASP A 84 1.41 0.26 0.22
CA ASP A 84 1.26 -1.07 -0.36
C ASP A 84 0.40 -1.97 0.52
N PHE A 85 0.59 -1.93 1.84
CA PHE A 85 -0.25 -2.63 2.81
C PHE A 85 -1.74 -2.29 2.64
N TYR A 86 -2.11 -1.01 2.72
CA TYR A 86 -3.52 -0.63 2.58
C TYR A 86 -4.06 -0.91 1.16
N SER A 87 -3.22 -0.79 0.13
CA SER A 87 -3.59 -1.14 -1.24
C SER A 87 -3.89 -2.63 -1.40
N LEU A 88 -3.06 -3.50 -0.81
CA LEU A 88 -3.25 -4.96 -0.77
C LEU A 88 -4.54 -5.34 -0.04
N LEU A 89 -4.82 -4.74 1.11
CA LEU A 89 -6.05 -5.02 1.85
C LEU A 89 -7.32 -4.57 1.11
N LEU A 90 -7.26 -3.47 0.36
CA LEU A 90 -8.42 -2.94 -0.37
C LEU A 90 -8.67 -3.63 -1.71
N HIS A 91 -7.61 -4.11 -2.37
CA HIS A 91 -7.65 -4.52 -3.77
C HIS A 91 -7.10 -5.94 -4.03
N SER A 92 -6.56 -6.62 -3.02
CA SER A 92 -6.01 -7.97 -3.11
C SER A 92 -5.01 -8.09 -4.28
N PHE A 93 -5.16 -9.08 -5.16
CA PHE A 93 -4.30 -9.30 -6.33
C PHE A 93 -4.31 -8.16 -7.36
N SER A 94 -5.31 -7.27 -7.32
CA SER A 94 -5.38 -6.09 -8.21
C SER A 94 -4.78 -4.83 -7.58
N ALA A 95 -4.14 -4.95 -6.42
CA ALA A 95 -3.51 -3.85 -5.74
C ALA A 95 -2.44 -3.18 -6.60
N LYS A 96 -2.37 -1.85 -6.48
CA LYS A 96 -1.25 -1.08 -7.00
C LYS A 96 -0.22 -1.02 -5.88
N THR A 97 0.92 -1.67 -6.07
CA THR A 97 2.03 -1.64 -5.12
C THR A 97 3.24 -0.91 -5.72
N ASN A 98 4.10 -0.45 -4.82
CA ASN A 98 5.40 0.14 -5.08
C ASN A 98 6.51 -0.90 -5.14
N PHE A 99 6.32 -2.03 -4.44
CA PHE A 99 7.25 -3.17 -4.42
C PHE A 99 6.57 -4.46 -4.92
N SER A 100 7.39 -5.45 -5.27
CA SER A 100 6.93 -6.82 -5.46
C SER A 100 6.76 -7.48 -4.09
N TYR A 101 5.80 -8.38 -3.97
CA TYR A 101 5.67 -9.19 -2.77
C TYR A 101 5.39 -10.64 -3.11
N THR A 102 6.11 -11.55 -2.45
CA THR A 102 5.73 -12.96 -2.33
C THR A 102 4.58 -13.12 -1.34
N LYS A 103 4.05 -14.34 -1.25
CA LYS A 103 3.07 -14.70 -0.23
C LYS A 103 3.61 -14.41 1.18
N GLU A 104 4.83 -14.85 1.51
CA GLU A 104 5.42 -14.68 2.85
C GLU A 104 5.59 -13.22 3.18
N GLU A 105 6.11 -12.42 2.24
CA GLU A 105 6.31 -10.99 2.46
C GLU A 105 4.96 -10.27 2.69
N ILE A 106 3.88 -10.70 2.03
CA ILE A 106 2.53 -10.19 2.30
C ILE A 106 2.08 -10.56 3.72
N LEU A 107 2.31 -11.79 4.16
CA LEU A 107 1.92 -12.24 5.50
C LEU A 107 2.70 -11.49 6.59
N GLU A 108 4.01 -11.33 6.42
CA GLU A 108 4.87 -10.58 7.34
C GLU A 108 4.45 -9.10 7.41
N LEU A 109 4.18 -8.51 6.24
CA LEU A 109 3.68 -7.15 6.16
C LEU A 109 2.31 -7.00 6.87
N ILE A 110 1.41 -7.97 6.74
CA ILE A 110 0.14 -7.95 7.47
C ILE A 110 0.35 -8.03 8.98
N ASP A 111 1.25 -8.89 9.45
CA ASP A 111 1.53 -9.01 10.88
C ASP A 111 2.15 -7.74 11.46
N ASN A 112 3.13 -7.16 10.75
CA ASN A 112 3.79 -5.91 11.12
C ASN A 112 2.83 -4.72 11.25
N PHE A 113 1.77 -4.68 10.42
CA PHE A 113 0.77 -3.63 10.46
C PHE A 113 -0.52 -4.04 11.18
N ARG A 114 -0.57 -5.23 11.79
CA ARG A 114 -1.77 -5.79 12.44
C ARG A 114 -2.32 -4.90 13.55
N SER A 115 -1.44 -4.33 14.39
CA SER A 115 -1.82 -3.39 15.43
C SER A 115 -2.28 -2.02 14.88
N SER A 116 -1.93 -1.70 13.64
CA SER A 116 -2.34 -0.49 12.91
C SER A 116 -3.56 -0.72 12.02
N TRP A 117 -4.05 -1.96 11.96
CA TRP A 117 -5.28 -2.29 11.27
C TRP A 117 -6.44 -1.60 12.00
N PRO A 118 -7.30 -0.87 11.28
CA PRO A 118 -8.45 -0.22 11.89
C PRO A 118 -9.35 -1.26 12.56
N GLN A 119 -9.32 -1.29 13.89
CA GLN A 119 -10.15 -2.16 14.71
C GLN A 119 -11.62 -1.84 14.38
N ILE A 120 -12.33 -2.81 13.79
CA ILE A 120 -13.73 -2.68 13.36
C ILE A 120 -14.64 -3.18 14.48
#